data_AF-A0A2G9PI23-F1
#
_entry.id   AF-A0A2G9PI23-F1
#
_cell.length_a   1.000
_cell.length_b   1.000
_cell.length_c   1.000
_cell.angle_alpha   90.00
_cell.angle_beta   90.00
_cell.angle_gamma   90.00
#
_symmetry.space_group_name_H-M   'P 1'
#
loop_
_entity.id
_entity.type
_entity.pdbx_description
1 polymer ?
#
loop_
_entity_poly.entity_id
_entity_poly.type
_entity_poly.pdbx_seq_one_letter_code
_entity_poly.pdbx_strand_id
1 'polypeptide(L)'
;MKCLTQKYWLSYVLIYLFYVVSSLVCPPPPEPENGGFMCHPPHCEKSFTSGSVIEYFCAEGYMLKGDYKFLTCKNGAWNPPMGVSCRLNQETNRNTSLGVPTLSIVASTASSVALILLLIVLFVLLQPKIKSFHHSR
;
A
#
# COMPACT_ATOMS: atom_id res chain seq x y z
N MET A 1 51.60 -32.47 -0.21
CA MET A 1 50.33 -32.66 0.52
C MET A 1 50.02 -31.59 1.59
N LYS A 2 51.00 -30.97 2.27
CA LYS A 2 50.74 -29.98 3.35
C LYS A 2 50.06 -28.67 2.91
N CYS A 3 50.20 -28.25 1.65
CA CYS A 3 49.70 -26.97 1.15
C CYS A 3 48.17 -26.92 0.93
N LEU A 4 47.54 -28.07 0.63
CA LEU A 4 46.08 -28.17 0.46
C LEU A 4 45.38 -28.00 1.82
N THR A 5 45.83 -28.72 2.85
CA THR A 5 45.30 -28.61 4.22
C THR A 5 45.42 -27.19 4.77
N GLN A 6 46.49 -26.47 4.44
CA GLN A 6 46.68 -25.07 4.84
C GLN A 6 45.72 -24.11 4.13
N LYS A 7 45.45 -24.31 2.83
CA LYS A 7 44.43 -23.54 2.08
C LYS A 7 43.02 -23.82 2.60
N TYR A 8 42.68 -25.08 2.86
CA TYR A 8 41.38 -25.44 3.43
C TYR A 8 41.22 -24.89 4.86
N TRP A 9 42.25 -24.99 5.70
CA TRP A 9 42.23 -24.42 7.05
C TRP A 9 42.04 -22.90 7.03
N LEU A 10 42.76 -22.17 6.17
CA LEU A 10 42.54 -20.74 5.98
C LEU A 10 41.12 -20.43 5.48
N SER A 11 40.59 -21.22 4.55
CA SER A 11 39.20 -21.09 4.09
C SER A 11 38.19 -21.28 5.22
N TYR A 12 38.34 -22.33 6.04
CA TYR A 12 37.48 -22.58 7.19
C TYR A 12 37.55 -21.44 8.22
N VAL A 13 38.75 -20.93 8.50
CA VAL A 13 38.93 -19.78 9.41
C VAL A 13 38.23 -18.55 8.86
N LEU A 14 38.37 -18.26 7.56
CA LEU A 14 37.69 -17.12 6.93
C LEU A 14 36.16 -17.27 6.92
N ILE A 15 35.65 -18.46 6.61
CA ILE A 15 34.20 -18.76 6.66
C ILE A 15 33.67 -18.60 8.08
N TYR A 16 34.38 -19.13 9.07
CA TYR A 16 34.02 -19.02 10.47
C TYR A 16 34.02 -17.56 10.93
N LEU A 17 35.07 -16.80 10.61
CA LEU A 17 35.14 -15.37 10.92
C LEU A 17 34.01 -14.58 10.25
N PHE A 18 33.73 -14.86 8.97
CA PHE A 18 32.62 -14.24 8.25
C PHE A 18 31.27 -14.53 8.92
N TYR A 19 31.02 -15.80 9.27
CA TYR A 19 29.80 -16.21 9.98
C TYR A 19 29.66 -15.52 11.34
N VAL A 20 30.74 -15.45 12.13
CA VAL A 20 30.75 -14.75 13.42
C VAL A 20 30.44 -13.27 13.23
N VAL A 21 31.09 -12.58 12.28
CA VAL A 21 30.80 -11.16 12.02
C VAL A 21 29.35 -10.95 11.56
N SER A 22 28.84 -11.79 10.65
CA SER A 22 27.48 -11.67 10.14
C SER A 22 26.41 -11.90 11.19
N SER A 23 26.67 -12.71 12.22
CA SER A 23 25.73 -12.97 13.33
C SER A 23 25.75 -11.88 14.41
N LEU A 24 26.74 -10.97 14.38
CA LEU A 24 26.85 -9.87 15.33
C LEU A 24 26.20 -8.57 14.83
N VAL A 25 26.10 -8.40 13.52
CA VAL A 25 25.66 -7.15 12.89
C VAL A 25 24.54 -7.41 11.90
N CYS A 26 23.46 -6.65 12.00
CA CYS A 26 22.38 -6.67 11.03
C CYS A 26 22.70 -5.84 9.79
N PRO A 27 22.18 -6.23 8.62
CA PRO A 27 22.30 -5.42 7.43
C PRO A 27 21.59 -4.06 7.62
N PRO A 28 21.94 -3.03 6.83
CA PRO A 28 21.17 -1.79 6.81
C PRO A 28 19.68 -2.07 6.60
N PRO A 29 18.79 -1.46 7.39
CA PRO A 29 17.35 -1.69 7.26
C PRO A 29 16.83 -1.07 5.94
N PRO A 30 15.87 -1.73 5.26
CA PRO A 30 15.29 -1.20 4.03
C PRO A 30 14.42 0.03 4.32
N GLU A 31 14.60 1.09 3.55
CA GLU A 31 13.79 2.31 3.70
C GLU A 31 12.49 2.21 2.90
N PRO A 32 11.30 2.38 3.52
CA PRO A 32 10.03 2.29 2.82
C PRO A 32 9.79 3.52 1.96
N GLU A 33 9.15 3.32 0.80
CA GLU A 33 8.60 4.41 0.00
C GLU A 33 7.57 5.19 0.83
N ASN A 34 7.62 6.53 0.80
CA ASN A 34 6.78 7.41 1.63
C ASN A 34 6.93 7.17 3.15
N GLY A 35 8.13 6.85 3.62
CA GLY A 35 8.42 6.72 5.04
C GLY A 35 9.91 6.75 5.33
N GLY A 36 10.27 6.27 6.52
CA GLY A 36 11.65 6.17 6.97
C GLY A 36 11.74 5.39 8.27
N PHE A 37 12.92 5.38 8.88
CA PHE A 37 13.14 4.80 10.21
C PHE A 37 14.00 5.71 11.09
N MET A 38 13.87 5.55 12.40
CA MET A 38 14.67 6.22 13.41
C MET A 38 15.28 5.20 14.38
N CYS A 39 16.44 5.53 14.93
CA CYS A 39 17.19 4.66 15.84
C CYS A 39 16.81 4.91 17.29
N HIS A 40 16.76 3.84 18.09
CA HIS A 40 16.43 3.89 19.51
C HIS A 40 17.56 3.24 20.33
N PRO A 41 18.28 4.01 21.18
CA PRO A 41 18.21 5.46 21.40
C PRO A 41 18.58 6.29 20.14
N PRO A 42 18.26 7.59 20.08
CA PRO A 42 18.63 8.44 18.94
C PRO A 42 20.13 8.31 18.74
N HIS A 43 20.55 8.11 17.50
CA HIS A 43 21.89 7.70 17.05
C HIS A 43 22.09 6.19 16.96
N CYS A 44 22.02 5.68 15.73
CA CYS A 44 22.65 4.41 15.41
C CYS A 44 24.17 4.59 15.41
N GLU A 45 24.88 3.59 15.93
CA GLU A 45 26.30 3.44 15.65
C GLU A 45 26.52 3.20 14.14
N LYS A 46 27.79 3.21 13.70
CA LYS A 46 28.14 2.89 12.30
C LYS A 46 27.64 1.52 11.84
N SER A 47 27.33 0.62 12.77
CA SER A 47 26.85 -0.74 12.55
C SER A 47 25.69 -1.07 13.48
N PHE A 48 24.67 -1.77 12.97
CA PHE A 48 23.54 -2.25 13.77
C PHE A 48 23.90 -3.56 14.47
N THR A 49 24.43 -3.46 15.69
CA THR A 49 24.80 -4.64 16.48
C THR A 49 23.57 -5.33 17.08
N SER A 50 23.71 -6.60 17.45
CA SER A 50 22.66 -7.34 18.15
C SER A 50 22.17 -6.57 19.38
N GLY A 51 20.86 -6.32 19.45
CA GLY A 51 20.23 -5.45 20.45
C GLY A 51 19.83 -4.06 19.94
N SER A 52 20.36 -3.61 18.79
CA SER A 52 19.94 -2.35 18.16
C SER A 52 18.44 -2.36 17.84
N VAL A 53 17.76 -1.25 18.11
CA VAL A 53 16.33 -1.09 17.84
C VAL A 53 16.11 0.09 16.89
N ILE A 54 15.25 -0.12 15.91
CA ILE A 54 14.75 0.93 15.01
C ILE A 54 13.24 1.00 15.06
N GLU A 55 12.70 2.19 14.82
CA GLU A 55 11.27 2.47 14.68
C GLU A 55 10.99 3.02 13.29
N TYR A 56 10.07 2.40 12.56
CA TYR A 56 9.61 2.90 11.27
C TYR A 56 8.49 3.91 11.44
N PHE A 57 8.46 4.87 10.52
CA PHE A 57 7.41 5.86 10.39
C PHE A 57 7.03 6.03 8.92
N CYS A 58 5.81 6.50 8.68
CA CYS A 58 5.33 6.85 7.35
C CYS A 58 5.10 8.36 7.26
N ALA A 59 5.19 8.89 6.04
CA ALA A 59 4.86 10.27 5.72
C ALA A 59 3.37 10.55 5.96
N GLU A 60 3.01 11.83 6.02
CA GLU A 60 1.63 12.24 6.22
C GLU A 60 0.68 11.64 5.18
N GLY A 61 -0.47 11.15 5.64
CA GLY A 61 -1.44 10.46 4.79
C GLY A 61 -1.12 8.99 4.51
N TYR A 62 -0.01 8.45 5.04
CA TYR A 62 0.36 7.03 4.92
C TYR A 62 0.42 6.35 6.30
N MET A 63 0.18 5.04 6.32
CA MET A 63 0.24 4.18 7.50
C MET A 63 1.05 2.92 7.22
N LEU A 64 1.73 2.41 8.24
CA LEU A 64 2.46 1.16 8.17
C LEU A 64 1.52 0.00 7.89
N LYS A 65 1.95 -0.92 7.01
CA LYS A 65 1.25 -2.18 6.76
C LYS A 65 1.46 -3.12 7.96
N GLY A 66 0.57 -3.03 8.95
CA GLY A 66 0.55 -3.85 10.15
C GLY A 66 0.78 -3.04 11.43
N ASP A 67 0.66 -3.70 12.58
CA ASP A 67 0.63 -3.02 13.89
C ASP A 67 2.02 -2.88 14.53
N TYR A 68 3.07 -3.46 13.92
CA TYR A 68 4.42 -3.48 14.49
C TYR A 68 5.35 -2.53 13.74
N LYS A 69 5.80 -1.49 14.44
CA LYS A 69 6.67 -0.43 13.90
C LYS A 69 8.14 -0.56 14.31
N PHE A 70 8.44 -1.42 15.28
CA PHE A 70 9.80 -1.60 15.78
C PHE A 70 10.49 -2.77 15.07
N LEU A 71 11.81 -2.73 14.91
CA LEU A 71 12.60 -3.90 14.59
C LEU A 71 13.82 -3.95 15.49
N THR A 72 14.13 -5.13 15.99
CA THR A 72 15.30 -5.39 16.82
C THR A 72 16.29 -6.24 16.05
N CYS A 73 17.56 -5.82 16.02
CA CYS A 73 18.63 -6.64 15.49
C CYS A 73 18.89 -7.82 16.42
N LYS A 74 18.73 -9.04 15.94
CA LYS A 74 18.99 -10.28 16.68
C LYS A 74 19.78 -11.24 15.81
N ASN A 75 20.97 -11.62 16.25
CA ASN A 75 21.81 -12.63 15.60
C ASN A 75 22.07 -12.33 14.10
N GLY A 76 22.28 -11.06 13.76
CA GLY A 76 22.52 -10.65 12.38
C GLY A 76 21.28 -10.46 11.51
N ALA A 77 20.09 -10.69 12.06
CA ALA A 77 18.83 -10.53 11.35
C ALA A 77 17.88 -9.56 12.06
N TRP A 78 17.10 -8.83 11.27
CA TRP A 78 16.03 -7.99 11.79
C TRP A 78 14.84 -8.82 12.24
N ASN A 79 14.34 -8.55 13.45
CA ASN A 79 13.19 -9.23 14.03
C ASN A 79 12.12 -8.23 14.48
N PRO A 80 10.84 -8.45 14.13
CA PRO A 80 10.33 -9.58 13.37
C PRO A 80 10.74 -9.56 11.88
N PRO A 81 10.80 -10.72 11.22
CA PRO A 81 11.15 -10.81 9.80
C PRO A 81 9.95 -10.36 8.96
N MET A 82 9.88 -9.08 8.58
CA MET A 82 8.73 -8.59 7.83
C MET A 82 9.01 -7.37 6.95
N GLY A 83 8.29 -7.32 5.82
CA GLY A 83 8.37 -6.27 4.81
C GLY A 83 7.62 -5.02 5.22
N VAL A 84 8.36 -4.06 5.75
CA VAL A 84 7.85 -2.73 6.08
C VAL A 84 7.42 -2.02 4.80
N SER A 85 6.20 -1.49 4.79
CA SER A 85 5.65 -0.75 3.66
C SER A 85 4.63 0.26 4.16
N CYS A 86 4.69 1.48 3.64
CA CYS A 86 3.72 2.52 3.89
C CYS A 86 2.60 2.46 2.85
N ARG A 87 1.35 2.56 3.30
CA ARG A 87 0.14 2.57 2.45
C ARG A 87 -0.69 3.79 2.76
N LEU A 88 -1.36 4.35 1.74
CA LEU A 88 -2.26 5.47 1.93
C LEU A 88 -3.33 5.16 2.99
N ASN A 89 -3.55 6.11 3.89
CA ASN A 89 -4.60 6.03 4.90
C ASN A 89 -5.96 6.13 4.21
N GLN A 90 -6.75 5.05 4.25
CA GLN A 90 -8.05 4.98 3.60
C GLN A 90 -9.10 5.91 4.24
N GLU A 91 -8.85 6.47 5.44
CA GLU A 91 -9.72 7.49 6.03
C GLU A 91 -9.74 8.81 5.24
N THR A 92 -8.62 9.19 4.62
CA THR A 92 -8.60 10.35 3.70
C THR A 92 -9.37 10.05 2.41
N ASN A 93 -9.39 8.78 1.99
CA ASN A 93 -10.12 8.35 0.80
C ASN A 93 -11.64 8.26 1.04
N ARG A 94 -12.11 7.97 2.26
CA ARG A 94 -13.56 7.97 2.55
C ARG A 94 -14.18 9.37 2.40
N ASN A 95 -13.46 10.43 2.73
CA ASN A 95 -13.93 11.80 2.47
C ASN A 95 -13.85 12.20 1.00
N THR A 96 -13.10 11.47 0.18
CA THR A 96 -12.94 11.72 -1.26
C THR A 96 -13.76 10.75 -2.13
N SER A 97 -14.22 9.62 -1.56
CA SER A 97 -14.98 8.55 -2.24
C SER A 97 -16.41 8.41 -1.74
N LEU A 98 -16.83 9.13 -0.68
CA LEU A 98 -18.24 9.38 -0.40
C LEU A 98 -18.80 10.53 -1.27
N GLY A 99 -18.02 11.02 -2.23
CA GLY A 99 -18.52 11.80 -3.35
C GLY A 99 -18.90 10.84 -4.48
N VAL A 100 -20.15 10.36 -4.49
CA VAL A 100 -20.75 9.98 -5.77
C VAL A 100 -20.46 11.13 -6.74
N PRO A 101 -19.91 10.90 -7.95
CA PRO A 101 -19.62 11.99 -8.86
C PRO A 101 -20.93 12.76 -9.05
N THR A 102 -20.98 14.04 -8.69
CA THR A 102 -22.19 14.85 -8.82
C THR A 102 -22.66 14.85 -10.28
N LEU A 103 -21.72 14.69 -11.22
CA LEU A 103 -21.95 14.44 -12.64
C LEU A 103 -22.78 13.18 -12.93
N SER A 104 -22.58 12.07 -12.20
CA SER A 104 -23.37 10.84 -12.35
C SER A 104 -24.82 11.03 -11.87
N ILE A 105 -25.02 11.86 -10.83
CA ILE A 105 -26.35 12.21 -10.31
C ILE A 105 -27.08 13.15 -11.30
N VAL A 106 -26.39 14.15 -11.83
CA VAL A 106 -26.93 15.10 -12.83
C VAL A 106 -27.26 14.39 -14.15
N ALA A 107 -26.40 13.47 -14.61
CA ALA A 107 -26.68 12.67 -15.82
C ALA A 107 -27.92 11.79 -15.66
N SER A 108 -28.11 11.20 -14.48
CA SER A 108 -29.28 10.36 -14.18
C SER A 108 -30.58 11.18 -14.19
N THR A 109 -30.58 12.35 -13.54
CA THR A 109 -31.76 13.23 -13.49
C THR A 109 -32.11 13.84 -14.85
N ALA A 110 -31.11 14.31 -15.61
CA ALA A 110 -31.30 14.85 -16.96
C ALA A 110 -31.89 13.81 -17.93
N SER A 111 -31.44 12.55 -17.84
CA SER A 111 -31.95 11.43 -18.65
C SER A 111 -33.42 11.13 -18.33
N SER A 112 -33.80 11.13 -17.05
CA SER A 112 -35.18 10.90 -16.64
C SER A 112 -36.13 11.99 -17.17
N VAL A 113 -35.74 13.27 -17.07
CA VAL A 113 -36.57 14.39 -17.55
C VAL A 113 -36.75 14.32 -19.07
N ALA A 114 -35.69 14.03 -19.83
CA ALA A 114 -35.78 13.90 -21.29
C ALA A 114 -36.71 12.76 -21.73
N LEU A 115 -36.65 11.61 -21.06
CA LEU A 115 -37.56 10.48 -21.33
C LEU A 115 -39.02 10.82 -21.03
N ILE A 116 -39.28 11.49 -19.90
CA ILE A 116 -40.65 11.90 -19.53
C ILE A 116 -41.21 12.88 -20.57
N LEU A 117 -40.42 13.88 -20.99
CA LEU A 117 -40.84 14.84 -22.02
C LEU A 117 -41.12 14.16 -23.36
N LEU A 118 -40.27 13.21 -23.78
CA LEU A 118 -40.47 12.42 -25.01
C LEU A 118 -41.76 11.59 -24.96
N LEU A 119 -42.05 10.94 -23.82
CA LEU A 119 -43.28 10.16 -23.64
C LEU A 119 -44.53 11.05 -23.72
N ILE A 120 -44.49 12.25 -23.13
CA ILE A 120 -45.61 13.20 -23.20
C ILE A 120 -45.84 13.65 -24.63
N VAL A 121 -44.78 14.03 -25.36
CA VAL A 121 -44.88 14.45 -26.77
C VAL A 121 -45.41 13.31 -27.64
N LEU A 122 -44.89 12.08 -27.46
CA LEU A 122 -45.36 10.90 -28.18
C LEU A 122 -46.84 10.64 -27.90
N PHE A 123 -47.27 10.72 -26.64
CA PHE A 123 -48.67 10.54 -26.27
C PHE A 123 -49.56 11.57 -26.96
N VAL A 124 -49.20 12.87 -26.91
CA VAL A 124 -49.95 13.96 -27.55
C VAL A 124 -50.01 13.80 -29.08
N LEU A 125 -48.94 13.35 -29.73
CA LEU A 125 -48.90 13.08 -31.18
C LEU A 125 -49.67 11.80 -31.56
N LEU A 126 -49.81 10.84 -30.64
CA LEU A 126 -50.61 9.63 -30.84
C LEU A 126 -52.10 9.85 -30.56
N GLN A 127 -52.48 10.78 -29.66
CA GLN A 127 -53.87 11.17 -29.41
C GLN A 127 -54.71 11.38 -30.68
N PRO A 128 -54.24 12.10 -31.73
CA PRO A 128 -55.01 12.28 -32.96
C PRO A 128 -55.22 10.98 -33.76
N LYS A 129 -54.30 10.01 -33.68
CA LYS A 129 -54.43 8.74 -34.40
C LYS A 129 -55.36 7.73 -33.74
N ILE A 130 -55.45 7.72 -32.40
CA ILE A 130 -56.30 6.76 -31.68
C ILE A 130 -57.78 7.18 -31.75
N LYS A 131 -58.06 8.49 -31.70
CA LYS A 131 -59.42 9.04 -31.87
C LYS A 131 -59.99 8.81 -33.28
N SER A 132 -59.12 8.79 -34.30
CA SER A 132 -59.51 8.51 -35.69
C SER A 132 -59.89 7.05 -35.94
N PHE A 133 -59.41 6.09 -35.15
CA PHE A 133 -59.70 4.66 -35.37
C PHE A 133 -61.04 4.21 -34.77
N HIS A 134 -61.59 4.98 -33.82
CA HIS A 134 -62.90 4.69 -33.23
C HIS A 134 -64.10 5.25 -34.03
N HIS A 135 -63.87 6.02 -35.09
CA HIS A 135 -64.93 6.55 -35.95
C HIS A 135 -65.08 5.81 -37.30
N SER A 136 -64.32 4.73 -37.52
CA SER A 136 -64.43 3.88 -38.70
C SER A 136 -64.68 2.43 -38.32
N ARG A 137 -65.66 2.19 -37.45
CA ARG A 137 -66.34 0.90 -37.35
C ARG A 137 -67.81 1.12 -37.05
#